data_AF-A0A3N5YNZ9-F1
#
_entry.id   AF-A0A3N5YNZ9-F1
#
_cell.length_a   1.000
_cell.length_b   1.000
_cell.length_c   1.000
_cell.angle_alpha   90.00
_cell.angle_beta   90.00
_cell.angle_gamma   90.00
#
_symmetry.space_group_name_H-M   'P 1'
#
loop_
_entity.id
_entity.type
_entity.pdbx_description
1 polymer ?
#
loop_
_entity_poly.entity_id
_entity_poly.type
_entity_poly.pdbx_seq_one_letter_code
_entity_poly.pdbx_strand_id
1 'polypeptide(L)'
;MSTATTTAQPEKVRILPPADFPVRWDDPADEELHWLQDRMHAPEPLAPMEQSIWTIAYQGFNRASDAYALPMHVQVRYQHAYIYMAAAPATDPAAAEARAQQSEARMDAAMASLGARWDGEWLPEIQSHLAWWDAVDLGTASTPALLAHLEETRRRLLRMWELHFRIVLPTYVAMSQFDDLHHDLFADRGAFASYRLLQGFENKTLEAGRALWALSRAAAGAPEVAAALRDPDPVEAIATLGRSAAGRDFQAALTAYLRVYG
;
A
#
# COMPACT_ATOMS: atom_id res chain seq x y z
N MET A 1 22.62 -27.55 -25.33
CA MET A 1 23.56 -26.70 -24.59
C MET A 1 23.49 -25.31 -25.20
N SER A 2 22.64 -24.44 -24.64
CA SER A 2 22.46 -23.06 -25.10
C SER A 2 23.38 -22.18 -24.27
N THR A 3 24.33 -21.53 -24.92
CA THR A 3 25.28 -20.59 -24.30
C THR A 3 24.52 -19.34 -23.88
N ALA A 4 24.39 -19.12 -22.57
CA ALA A 4 23.89 -17.87 -22.02
C ALA A 4 24.89 -16.75 -22.31
N THR A 5 24.50 -15.82 -23.18
CA THR A 5 25.24 -14.59 -23.41
C THR A 5 25.07 -13.72 -22.17
N THR A 6 26.10 -13.60 -21.34
CA THR A 6 26.16 -12.63 -20.25
C THR A 6 26.13 -11.23 -20.86
N THR A 7 24.95 -10.61 -20.91
CA THR A 7 24.83 -9.19 -21.25
C THR A 7 25.58 -8.40 -20.18
N ALA A 8 26.69 -7.75 -20.57
CA ALA A 8 27.44 -6.88 -19.66
C ALA A 8 26.49 -5.81 -19.10
N GLN A 9 26.45 -5.66 -17.78
CA GLN A 9 25.72 -4.54 -17.17
C GLN A 9 26.35 -3.23 -17.69
N PRO A 10 25.54 -2.25 -18.12
CA PRO A 10 26.06 -0.97 -18.56
C PRO A 10 26.89 -0.34 -17.43
N GLU A 11 27.99 0.30 -17.81
CA GLU A 11 28.86 1.00 -16.87
C GLU A 11 28.04 2.06 -16.11
N LYS A 12 28.10 2.01 -14.76
CA LYS A 12 27.39 2.98 -13.92
C LYS A 12 28.02 4.36 -14.12
N VAL A 13 27.30 5.27 -14.74
CA VAL A 13 27.71 6.67 -14.85
C VAL A 13 27.26 7.42 -13.61
N ARG A 14 28.20 7.97 -12.85
CA ARG A 14 27.89 8.83 -11.71
C ARG A 14 27.39 10.18 -12.22
N ILE A 15 26.15 10.52 -11.86
CA ILE A 15 25.59 11.85 -12.11
C ILE A 15 25.79 12.67 -10.83
N LEU A 16 26.55 13.76 -10.94
CA LEU A 16 26.69 14.69 -9.83
C LEU A 16 25.44 15.57 -9.74
N PRO A 17 24.87 15.78 -8.55
CA PRO A 17 23.76 16.70 -8.39
C PRO A 17 24.20 18.13 -8.74
N PRO A 18 23.30 18.98 -9.27
CA PRO A 18 23.61 20.37 -9.53
C PRO A 18 23.88 21.12 -8.21
N ALA A 19 24.62 22.24 -8.30
CA ALA A 19 25.09 22.97 -7.12
C ALA A 19 23.96 23.52 -6.23
N ASP A 20 22.77 23.72 -6.79
CA ASP A 20 21.56 24.19 -6.11
C ASP A 20 20.68 23.04 -5.55
N PHE A 21 21.11 21.79 -5.71
CA PHE A 21 20.47 20.60 -5.13
C PHE A 21 21.49 19.79 -4.29
N PRO A 22 21.91 20.30 -3.12
CA PRO A 22 22.90 19.61 -2.31
C PRO A 22 22.34 18.30 -1.75
N VAL A 23 22.94 17.18 -2.11
CA VAL A 23 22.58 15.87 -1.55
C VAL A 23 23.48 15.57 -0.36
N ARG A 24 22.88 15.19 0.78
CA ARG A 24 23.62 14.79 1.98
C ARG A 24 23.37 13.31 2.25
N TRP A 25 24.46 12.56 2.39
CA TRP A 25 24.43 11.17 2.79
C TRP A 25 24.83 11.06 4.27
N ASP A 26 24.02 10.38 5.07
CA ASP A 26 24.37 10.07 6.46
C ASP A 26 25.36 8.89 6.52
N ASP A 27 25.25 7.96 5.57
CA ASP A 27 26.23 6.90 5.33
C ASP A 27 26.88 7.11 3.94
N PRO A 28 28.22 7.30 3.85
CA PRO A 28 28.90 7.43 2.57
C PRO A 28 28.65 6.28 1.59
N ALA A 29 28.36 5.06 2.08
CA ALA A 29 28.05 3.92 1.21
C ALA A 29 26.74 4.10 0.42
N ASP A 30 25.83 4.96 0.89
CA ASP A 30 24.60 5.27 0.17
C ASP A 30 24.86 5.96 -1.17
N GLU A 31 25.96 6.69 -1.29
CA GLU A 31 26.31 7.41 -2.52
C GLU A 31 26.52 6.45 -3.72
N GLU A 32 26.87 5.20 -3.45
CA GLU A 32 27.16 4.18 -4.47
C GLU A 32 25.90 3.45 -4.99
N LEU A 33 24.73 3.77 -4.45
CA LEU A 33 23.46 3.17 -4.82
C LEU A 33 22.76 3.97 -5.93
N HIS A 34 21.92 3.26 -6.69
CA HIS A 34 21.06 3.90 -7.68
C HIS A 34 19.74 4.32 -7.03
N TRP A 35 19.61 5.62 -6.75
CA TRP A 35 18.44 6.21 -6.11
C TRP A 35 17.40 6.67 -7.13
N LEU A 36 16.15 6.25 -6.91
CA LEU A 36 15.00 6.66 -7.69
C LEU A 36 14.00 7.38 -6.80
N GLN A 37 13.47 8.51 -7.26
CA GLN A 37 12.40 9.20 -6.55
C GLN A 37 11.14 8.32 -6.60
N ASP A 38 10.51 8.07 -5.45
CA ASP A 38 9.26 7.32 -5.38
C ASP A 38 8.05 8.22 -5.65
N ARG A 39 7.90 8.59 -6.93
CA ARG A 39 6.80 9.43 -7.40
C ARG A 39 5.46 8.70 -7.45
N MET A 40 5.48 7.36 -7.42
CA MET A 40 4.26 6.55 -7.47
C MET A 40 3.48 6.70 -6.17
N HIS A 41 4.16 6.68 -5.02
CA HIS A 41 3.49 6.75 -3.73
C HIS A 41 3.54 8.14 -3.08
N ALA A 42 4.59 8.94 -3.35
CA ALA A 42 4.73 10.29 -2.80
C ALA A 42 5.28 11.27 -3.87
N PRO A 43 4.43 11.71 -4.82
CA PRO A 43 4.83 12.65 -5.87
C PRO A 43 5.15 14.06 -5.34
N GLU A 44 4.61 14.41 -4.16
CA GLU A 44 4.73 15.73 -3.53
C GLU A 44 5.72 15.73 -2.36
N PRO A 45 6.26 16.89 -1.95
CA PRO A 45 7.09 17.01 -0.74
C PRO A 45 6.35 16.51 0.51
N LEU A 46 7.03 15.70 1.31
CA LEU A 46 6.50 15.13 2.55
C LEU A 46 6.93 15.95 3.76
N ALA A 47 5.98 16.19 4.67
CA ALA A 47 6.30 16.79 5.97
C ALA A 47 7.13 15.80 6.83
N PRO A 48 7.98 16.27 7.76
CA PRO A 48 8.82 15.39 8.58
C PRO A 48 8.05 14.29 9.33
N MET A 49 6.83 14.57 9.78
CA MET A 49 5.99 13.57 10.43
C MET A 49 5.59 12.45 9.45
N GLU A 50 5.21 12.78 8.23
CA GLU A 50 4.85 11.80 7.19
C GLU A 50 6.06 10.96 6.79
N GLN A 51 7.24 11.57 6.68
CA GLN A 51 8.49 10.84 6.41
C GLN A 51 8.76 9.77 7.48
N SER A 52 8.51 10.10 8.76
CA SER A 52 8.68 9.15 9.87
C SER A 52 7.75 7.93 9.78
N ILE A 53 6.59 8.08 9.15
CA ILE A 53 5.61 7.02 8.92
C ILE A 53 5.93 6.24 7.65
N TRP A 54 6.25 6.91 6.55
CA TRP A 54 6.60 6.25 5.28
C TRP A 54 7.82 5.32 5.41
N THR A 55 8.79 5.69 6.24
CA THR A 55 9.95 4.83 6.53
C THR A 55 9.51 3.45 7.06
N ILE A 56 8.42 3.38 7.82
CA ILE A 56 7.90 2.14 8.41
C ILE A 56 7.37 1.20 7.31
N ALA A 57 6.78 1.72 6.23
CA ALA A 57 6.27 0.91 5.13
C ALA A 57 7.39 0.10 4.47
N TYR A 58 8.51 0.74 4.18
CA TYR A 58 9.68 0.10 3.58
C TYR A 58 10.39 -0.87 4.53
N GLN A 59 10.37 -0.62 5.84
CA GLN A 59 10.78 -1.61 6.83
C GLN A 59 9.90 -2.86 6.79
N GLY A 60 8.57 -2.68 6.63
CA GLY A 60 7.62 -3.78 6.42
C GLY A 60 7.94 -4.58 5.16
N PHE A 61 8.26 -3.91 4.06
CA PHE A 61 8.73 -4.56 2.83
C PHE A 61 9.95 -5.43 3.09
N ASN A 62 10.99 -4.88 3.73
CA ASN A 62 12.22 -5.64 4.00
C ASN A 62 11.98 -6.87 4.89
N ARG A 63 11.07 -6.78 5.88
CA ARG A 63 10.66 -7.93 6.69
C ARG A 63 9.96 -9.01 5.87
N ALA A 64 9.10 -8.63 4.93
CA ALA A 64 8.47 -9.58 4.02
C ALA A 64 9.49 -10.19 3.05
N SER A 65 10.43 -9.39 2.54
CA SER A 65 11.56 -9.86 1.74
C SER A 65 12.38 -10.92 2.47
N ASP A 66 12.68 -10.71 3.75
CA ASP A 66 13.36 -11.72 4.58
C ASP A 66 12.53 -12.98 4.78
N ALA A 67 11.23 -12.81 5.02
CA ALA A 67 10.30 -13.92 5.20
C ALA A 67 10.25 -14.81 3.95
N TYR A 68 10.32 -14.23 2.76
CA TYR A 68 10.34 -14.97 1.50
C TYR A 68 11.73 -15.23 0.93
N ALA A 69 12.78 -14.91 1.68
CA ALA A 69 14.14 -15.06 1.19
C ALA A 69 14.42 -14.34 -0.14
N LEU A 70 13.76 -13.19 -0.39
CA LEU A 70 14.05 -12.39 -1.57
C LEU A 70 15.53 -11.91 -1.54
N PRO A 71 16.18 -11.75 -2.70
CA PRO A 71 17.59 -11.38 -2.79
C PRO A 71 17.80 -9.85 -2.68
N MET A 72 16.80 -9.09 -2.26
CA MET A 72 16.86 -7.63 -2.20
C MET A 72 16.18 -7.05 -0.97
N HIS A 73 16.74 -5.93 -0.51
CA HIS A 73 16.10 -4.99 0.40
C HIS A 73 15.98 -3.63 -0.29
N VAL A 74 15.05 -2.82 0.17
CA VAL A 74 14.92 -1.42 -0.23
C VAL A 74 15.44 -0.53 0.88
N GLN A 75 16.32 0.38 0.50
CA GLN A 75 16.71 1.51 1.31
C GLN A 75 15.91 2.75 0.93
N VAL A 76 15.68 3.62 1.90
CA VAL A 76 14.93 4.86 1.71
C VAL A 76 15.70 6.02 2.32
N ARG A 77 15.79 7.13 1.59
CA ARG A 77 16.37 8.40 2.05
C ARG A 77 15.45 9.54 1.66
N TYR A 78 15.47 10.59 2.47
CA TYR A 78 14.75 11.82 2.19
C TYR A 78 15.74 12.89 1.76
N GLN A 79 15.55 13.43 0.56
CA GLN A 79 16.34 14.54 0.03
C GLN A 79 15.38 15.66 -0.35
N HIS A 80 15.56 16.84 0.23
CA HIS A 80 14.71 18.01 -0.01
C HIS A 80 13.21 17.72 0.16
N ALA A 81 12.84 17.00 1.22
CA ALA A 81 11.48 16.54 1.54
C ALA A 81 10.86 15.50 0.59
N TYR A 82 11.59 15.03 -0.43
CA TYR A 82 11.15 13.93 -1.29
C TYR A 82 11.78 12.61 -0.86
N ILE A 83 11.03 11.53 -1.06
CA ILE A 83 11.46 10.17 -0.79
C ILE A 83 12.19 9.59 -2.00
N TYR A 84 13.36 9.01 -1.75
CA TYR A 84 14.16 8.29 -2.72
C TYR A 84 14.37 6.87 -2.21
N MET A 85 14.20 5.91 -3.10
CA MET A 85 14.39 4.50 -2.84
C MET A 85 15.55 3.94 -3.64
N ALA A 86 16.28 3.00 -3.05
CA ALA A 86 17.32 2.24 -3.72
C ALA A 86 17.15 0.75 -3.38
N ALA A 87 17.14 -0.09 -4.40
CA ALA A 87 17.24 -1.53 -4.22
C ALA A 87 18.71 -1.91 -3.94
N ALA A 88 18.95 -2.60 -2.84
CA ALA A 88 20.26 -3.11 -2.47
C ALA A 88 20.22 -4.65 -2.44
N PRO A 89 21.25 -5.35 -2.96
CA PRO A 89 21.38 -6.78 -2.78
C PRO A 89 21.38 -7.14 -1.29
N ALA A 90 20.54 -8.09 -0.90
CA ALA A 90 20.47 -8.61 0.47
C ALA A 90 21.26 -9.92 0.63
N THR A 91 22.04 -10.32 -0.37
CA THR A 91 22.73 -11.62 -0.40
C THR A 91 24.06 -11.50 -1.14
N ASP A 92 25.09 -12.18 -0.62
CA ASP A 92 26.39 -12.33 -1.28
C ASP A 92 26.21 -13.05 -2.64
N PRO A 93 26.81 -12.57 -3.73
CA PRO A 93 26.84 -13.27 -5.02
C PRO A 93 27.17 -14.76 -4.92
N ALA A 94 28.06 -15.17 -4.01
CA ALA A 94 28.43 -16.57 -3.81
C ALA A 94 27.26 -17.45 -3.30
N ALA A 95 26.29 -16.85 -2.62
CA ALA A 95 25.11 -17.52 -2.08
C ALA A 95 23.83 -17.27 -2.92
N ALA A 96 23.94 -16.55 -4.05
CA ALA A 96 22.79 -16.10 -4.83
C ALA A 96 21.91 -17.25 -5.34
N GLU A 97 22.51 -18.34 -5.83
CA GLU A 97 21.78 -19.51 -6.33
C GLU A 97 20.97 -20.20 -5.22
N ALA A 98 21.60 -20.46 -4.07
CA ALA A 98 20.93 -21.08 -2.93
C ALA A 98 19.80 -20.19 -2.39
N ARG A 99 20.00 -18.86 -2.42
CA ARG A 99 18.96 -17.90 -2.04
C ARG A 99 17.79 -17.91 -3.02
N ALA A 100 18.06 -17.97 -4.32
CA ALA A 100 17.02 -18.04 -5.34
C ALA A 100 16.13 -19.28 -5.16
N GLN A 101 16.75 -20.46 -4.97
CA GLN A 101 16.02 -21.70 -4.71
C GLN A 101 15.17 -21.64 -3.43
N GLN A 102 15.71 -21.03 -2.36
CA GLN A 102 14.96 -20.82 -1.14
C GLN A 102 13.79 -19.86 -1.35
N SER A 103 14.00 -18.80 -2.13
CA SER A 103 12.98 -17.81 -2.46
C SER A 103 11.82 -18.43 -3.22
N GLU A 104 12.13 -19.21 -4.25
CA GLU A 104 11.16 -19.94 -5.06
C GLU A 104 10.31 -20.87 -4.19
N ALA A 105 10.95 -21.76 -3.41
CA ALA A 105 10.24 -22.70 -2.54
C ALA A 105 9.33 -22.01 -1.51
N ARG A 106 9.76 -20.87 -0.94
CA ARG A 106 8.94 -20.11 0.01
C ARG A 106 7.79 -19.39 -0.67
N MET A 107 8.00 -18.87 -1.87
CA MET A 107 6.95 -18.19 -2.63
C MET A 107 5.89 -19.18 -3.08
N ASP A 108 6.27 -20.35 -3.57
CA ASP A 108 5.35 -21.43 -3.95
C ASP A 108 4.48 -21.88 -2.78
N ALA A 109 5.10 -22.12 -1.62
CA ALA A 109 4.37 -22.47 -0.40
C ALA A 109 3.41 -21.35 0.05
N ALA A 110 3.82 -20.08 -0.11
CA ALA A 110 2.98 -18.93 0.21
C ALA A 110 1.78 -18.81 -0.73
N MET A 111 1.98 -18.96 -2.04
CA MET A 111 0.90 -18.94 -3.04
C MET A 111 -0.10 -20.06 -2.78
N ALA A 112 0.37 -21.28 -2.49
CA ALA A 112 -0.48 -22.44 -2.23
C ALA A 112 -1.37 -22.31 -0.98
N SER A 113 -0.98 -21.46 -0.02
CA SER A 113 -1.67 -21.30 1.27
C SER A 113 -2.32 -19.93 1.46
N LEU A 114 -2.26 -19.04 0.46
CA LEU A 114 -2.61 -17.62 0.60
C LEU A 114 -4.02 -17.40 1.14
N GLY A 115 -5.02 -18.06 0.56
CA GLY A 115 -6.42 -17.93 0.99
C GLY A 115 -6.66 -18.44 2.41
N ALA A 116 -6.13 -19.61 2.74
CA ALA A 116 -6.28 -20.19 4.09
C ALA A 116 -5.63 -19.31 5.17
N ARG A 117 -4.47 -18.70 4.86
CA ARG A 117 -3.77 -17.80 5.77
C ARG A 117 -4.46 -16.45 5.87
N TRP A 118 -5.02 -15.94 4.77
CA TRP A 118 -5.83 -14.74 4.80
C TRP A 118 -6.99 -14.89 5.78
N ASP A 119 -7.79 -15.94 5.63
CA ASP A 119 -8.99 -16.15 6.47
C ASP A 119 -8.64 -16.53 7.91
N GLY A 120 -7.64 -17.39 8.11
CA GLY A 120 -7.34 -17.98 9.42
C GLY A 120 -6.33 -17.19 10.27
N GLU A 121 -5.43 -16.42 9.67
CA GLU A 121 -4.32 -15.75 10.36
C GLU A 121 -4.38 -14.23 10.18
N TRP A 122 -4.29 -13.77 8.92
CA TRP A 122 -3.98 -12.38 8.62
C TRP A 122 -5.16 -11.44 8.78
N LEU A 123 -6.35 -11.80 8.28
CA LEU A 123 -7.53 -10.96 8.42
C LEU A 123 -7.91 -10.76 9.90
N PRO A 124 -7.95 -11.81 10.76
CA PRO A 124 -8.15 -11.62 12.19
C PRO A 124 -7.08 -10.73 12.86
N GLU A 125 -5.81 -10.89 12.49
CA GLU A 125 -4.72 -10.05 13.02
C GLU A 125 -4.88 -8.58 12.61
N ILE A 126 -5.19 -8.31 11.34
CA ILE A 126 -5.46 -6.97 10.82
C ILE A 126 -6.65 -6.35 11.56
N GLN A 127 -7.75 -7.09 11.73
CA GLN A 127 -8.93 -6.61 12.45
C GLN A 127 -8.63 -6.28 13.92
N SER A 128 -7.77 -7.05 14.58
CA SER A 128 -7.29 -6.74 15.94
C SER A 128 -6.48 -5.44 16.00
N HIS A 129 -5.68 -5.14 14.97
CA HIS A 129 -4.98 -3.86 14.87
C HIS A 129 -5.95 -2.69 14.68
N LEU A 130 -6.92 -2.82 13.77
CA LEU A 130 -7.95 -1.80 13.53
C LEU A 130 -8.78 -1.53 14.78
N ALA A 131 -9.28 -2.58 15.44
CA ALA A 131 -10.08 -2.46 16.66
C ALA A 131 -9.32 -1.76 17.79
N TRP A 132 -8.00 -1.91 17.85
CA TRP A 132 -7.17 -1.20 18.83
C TRP A 132 -7.10 0.31 18.55
N TRP A 133 -7.03 0.73 17.28
CA TRP A 133 -7.09 2.15 16.92
C TRP A 133 -8.48 2.73 17.19
N ASP A 134 -9.54 2.00 16.85
CA ASP A 134 -10.93 2.43 17.07
C ASP A 134 -11.30 2.58 18.56
N ALA A 135 -10.58 1.91 19.45
CA ALA A 135 -10.85 1.93 20.88
C ALA A 135 -10.39 3.22 21.60
N VAL A 136 -9.62 4.09 20.93
CA VAL A 136 -9.03 5.29 21.56
C VAL A 136 -9.70 6.56 21.08
N ASP A 137 -10.28 7.32 22.00
CA ASP A 137 -10.72 8.70 21.74
C ASP A 137 -9.52 9.65 21.84
N LEU A 138 -8.98 10.02 20.68
CA LEU A 138 -7.85 10.94 20.58
C LEU A 138 -8.17 12.36 21.09
N GLY A 139 -9.44 12.77 21.08
CA GLY A 139 -9.85 14.11 21.49
C GLY A 139 -9.84 14.32 23.01
N THR A 140 -9.97 13.24 23.79
CA THR A 140 -10.00 13.28 25.26
C THR A 140 -8.73 12.69 25.91
N ALA A 141 -7.84 12.09 25.11
CA ALA A 141 -6.59 11.53 25.60
C ALA A 141 -5.61 12.61 26.12
N SER A 142 -4.93 12.31 27.23
CA SER A 142 -3.85 13.17 27.74
C SER A 142 -2.62 13.10 26.84
N THR A 143 -1.75 14.12 26.87
CA THR A 143 -0.50 14.11 26.08
C THR A 143 0.37 12.87 26.34
N PRO A 144 0.58 12.39 27.58
CA PRO A 144 1.31 11.14 27.80
C PRO A 144 0.64 9.91 27.18
N ALA A 145 -0.70 9.86 27.20
CA ALA A 145 -1.45 8.78 26.58
C ALA A 145 -1.33 8.82 25.04
N LEU A 146 -1.39 10.02 24.45
CA LEU A 146 -1.18 10.21 23.01
C LEU A 146 0.23 9.80 22.56
N LEU A 147 1.26 10.13 23.34
CA LEU A 147 2.64 9.70 23.06
C LEU A 147 2.78 8.17 23.11
N ALA A 148 2.23 7.53 24.14
CA ALA A 148 2.23 6.08 24.25
C ALA A 148 1.46 5.41 23.09
N HIS A 149 0.32 6.01 22.69
CA HIS A 149 -0.49 5.56 21.57
C HIS A 149 0.24 5.71 20.23
N LEU A 150 0.99 6.79 20.02
CA LEU A 150 1.79 7.00 18.81
C LEU A 150 2.90 5.95 18.69
N GLU A 151 3.62 5.67 19.78
CA GLU A 151 4.68 4.65 19.76
C GLU A 151 4.14 3.25 19.49
N GLU A 152 2.98 2.89 20.05
CA GLU A 152 2.32 1.63 19.73
C GLU A 152 1.78 1.61 18.29
N THR A 153 1.24 2.73 17.81
CA THR A 153 0.83 2.89 16.41
C THR A 153 1.98 2.59 15.46
N ARG A 154 3.20 3.10 15.72
CA ARG A 154 4.37 2.83 14.88
C ARG A 154 4.71 1.34 14.81
N ARG A 155 4.60 0.60 15.93
CA ARG A 155 4.83 -0.86 15.96
C ARG A 155 3.77 -1.61 15.17
N ARG A 156 2.50 -1.21 15.31
CA ARG A 156 1.36 -1.81 14.60
C ARG A 156 1.43 -1.54 13.10
N LEU A 157 1.78 -0.32 12.71
CA LEU A 157 1.99 0.04 11.31
C LEU A 157 3.10 -0.81 10.68
N LEU A 158 4.21 -1.03 11.39
CA LEU A 158 5.27 -1.92 10.89
C LEU A 158 4.76 -3.33 10.63
N ARG A 159 3.96 -3.86 11.57
CA ARG A 159 3.36 -5.19 11.41
C ARG A 159 2.35 -5.23 10.27
N MET A 160 1.48 -4.22 10.14
CA MET A 160 0.51 -4.15 9.07
C MET A 160 1.16 -4.02 7.69
N TRP A 161 2.24 -3.25 7.57
CA TRP A 161 3.02 -3.19 6.33
C TRP A 161 3.73 -4.51 6.03
N GLU A 162 4.30 -5.18 7.04
CA GLU A 162 4.85 -6.52 6.85
C GLU A 162 3.78 -7.51 6.35
N LEU A 163 2.59 -7.51 6.95
CA LEU A 163 1.46 -8.34 6.50
C LEU A 163 1.03 -7.99 5.07
N HIS A 164 0.90 -6.69 4.76
CA HIS A 164 0.58 -6.22 3.42
C HIS A 164 1.55 -6.80 2.38
N PHE A 165 2.86 -6.69 2.62
CA PHE A 165 3.84 -7.22 1.68
C PHE A 165 3.91 -8.75 1.69
N ARG A 166 3.63 -9.41 2.82
CA ARG A 166 3.44 -10.86 2.87
C ARG A 166 2.29 -11.35 2.02
N ILE A 167 1.23 -10.55 1.87
CA ILE A 167 0.09 -10.89 1.02
C ILE A 167 0.40 -10.55 -0.44
N VAL A 168 0.84 -9.33 -0.70
CA VAL A 168 0.86 -8.79 -2.07
C VAL A 168 1.96 -9.41 -2.94
N LEU A 169 3.12 -9.74 -2.36
CA LEU A 169 4.24 -10.33 -3.11
C LEU A 169 3.86 -11.67 -3.75
N PRO A 170 3.41 -12.70 -2.99
CA PRO A 170 2.95 -13.96 -3.60
C PRO A 170 1.72 -13.76 -4.49
N THR A 171 0.83 -12.81 -4.18
CA THR A 171 -0.32 -12.52 -5.04
C THR A 171 0.12 -12.06 -6.43
N TYR A 172 1.07 -11.13 -6.52
CA TYR A 172 1.58 -10.66 -7.81
C TYR A 172 2.33 -11.74 -8.58
N VAL A 173 3.11 -12.59 -7.90
CA VAL A 173 3.76 -13.73 -8.55
C VAL A 173 2.72 -14.70 -9.11
N ALA A 174 1.68 -15.05 -8.34
CA ALA A 174 0.59 -15.90 -8.79
C ALA A 174 -0.17 -15.31 -9.99
N MET A 175 -0.42 -13.99 -9.98
CA MET A 175 -1.03 -13.29 -11.11
C MET A 175 -0.15 -13.32 -12.36
N SER A 176 1.16 -13.15 -12.21
CA SER A 176 2.12 -13.26 -13.32
C SER A 176 2.16 -14.68 -13.89
N GLN A 177 2.24 -15.71 -13.04
CA GLN A 177 2.24 -17.11 -13.49
C GLN A 177 0.93 -17.49 -14.19
N PHE A 178 -0.21 -16.95 -13.73
CA PHE A 178 -1.49 -17.12 -14.41
C PHE A 178 -1.49 -16.45 -15.79
N ASP A 179 -0.92 -15.25 -15.90
CA ASP A 179 -0.78 -14.52 -17.16
C ASP A 179 0.07 -15.31 -18.17
N ASP A 180 1.22 -15.83 -17.73
CA ASP A 180 2.10 -16.68 -18.54
C ASP A 180 1.37 -17.94 -19.02
N LEU A 181 0.72 -18.67 -18.11
CA LEU A 181 -0.06 -19.86 -18.46
C LEU A 181 -1.18 -19.56 -19.46
N HIS A 182 -1.87 -18.44 -19.30
CA HIS A 182 -2.90 -18.02 -20.23
C HIS A 182 -2.32 -17.77 -21.63
N HIS A 183 -1.16 -17.11 -21.75
CA HIS A 183 -0.50 -16.86 -23.03
C HIS A 183 0.01 -18.15 -23.69
N ASP A 184 0.48 -19.12 -22.91
CA ASP A 184 0.92 -20.43 -23.43
C ASP A 184 -0.24 -21.25 -24.02
N LEU A 185 -1.43 -21.14 -23.43
CA LEU A 185 -2.60 -21.93 -23.81
C LEU A 185 -3.47 -21.28 -24.88
N PHE A 186 -3.49 -19.95 -24.97
CA PHE A 186 -4.40 -19.20 -25.83
C PHE A 186 -3.65 -18.23 -26.73
N ALA A 187 -4.02 -18.19 -28.01
CA ALA A 187 -3.53 -17.18 -28.93
C ALA A 187 -3.85 -15.77 -28.40
N ASP A 188 -2.93 -14.81 -28.63
CA ASP A 188 -3.02 -13.43 -28.13
C ASP A 188 -4.42 -12.83 -28.36
N ARG A 189 -5.08 -12.45 -27.26
CA ARG A 189 -6.40 -11.79 -27.21
C ARG A 189 -6.31 -10.35 -26.71
N GLY A 190 -5.11 -9.75 -26.74
CA GLY A 190 -4.77 -8.44 -26.24
C GLY A 190 -4.18 -8.47 -24.83
N ALA A 191 -3.37 -7.45 -24.52
CA ALA A 191 -2.51 -7.34 -23.34
C ALA A 191 -3.18 -7.51 -21.96
N PHE A 192 -4.52 -7.47 -21.88
CA PHE A 192 -5.26 -7.59 -20.62
C PHE A 192 -6.30 -8.73 -20.63
N ALA A 193 -6.20 -9.68 -21.56
CA ALA A 193 -7.16 -10.77 -21.67
C ALA A 193 -7.20 -11.66 -20.41
N SER A 194 -6.03 -12.07 -19.92
CA SER A 194 -5.84 -12.83 -18.68
C SER A 194 -6.37 -12.06 -17.46
N TYR A 195 -5.94 -10.81 -17.26
CA TYR A 195 -6.31 -10.02 -16.09
C TYR A 195 -7.82 -9.75 -15.98
N ARG A 196 -8.56 -9.72 -17.10
CA ARG A 196 -10.03 -9.63 -17.07
C ARG A 196 -10.70 -10.84 -16.40
N LEU A 197 -10.06 -12.02 -16.45
CA LEU A 197 -10.55 -13.22 -15.77
C LEU A 197 -10.37 -13.14 -14.24
N LEU A 198 -9.52 -12.23 -13.76
CA LEU A 198 -9.27 -11.99 -12.35
C LEU A 198 -10.15 -10.86 -11.77
N GLN A 199 -11.11 -10.35 -12.55
CA GLN A 199 -12.03 -9.29 -12.13
C GLN A 199 -13.36 -9.87 -11.62
N GLY A 200 -14.12 -9.03 -10.92
CA GLY A 200 -15.49 -9.36 -10.48
C GLY A 200 -15.59 -9.95 -9.07
N PHE A 201 -14.48 -10.10 -8.35
CA PHE A 201 -14.48 -10.51 -6.95
C PHE A 201 -14.85 -9.36 -6.02
N GLU A 202 -15.65 -9.67 -5.00
CA GLU A 202 -15.96 -8.74 -3.92
C GLU A 202 -14.69 -8.30 -3.18
N ASN A 203 -14.58 -7.01 -2.93
CA ASN A 203 -13.49 -6.42 -2.15
C ASN A 203 -13.96 -5.12 -1.50
N LYS A 204 -13.20 -4.61 -0.52
CA LYS A 204 -13.58 -3.42 0.25
C LYS A 204 -13.73 -2.16 -0.60
N THR A 205 -12.99 -2.03 -1.70
CA THR A 205 -13.13 -0.90 -2.63
C THR A 205 -14.47 -0.96 -3.38
N LEU A 206 -14.88 -2.15 -3.87
CA LEU A 206 -16.19 -2.34 -4.50
C LEU A 206 -17.33 -2.16 -3.50
N GLU A 207 -17.17 -2.65 -2.27
CA GLU A 207 -18.13 -2.48 -1.18
C GLU A 207 -18.37 -0.99 -0.89
N ALA A 208 -17.29 -0.21 -0.70
CA ALA A 208 -17.35 1.23 -0.51
C ALA A 208 -17.99 1.95 -1.72
N GLY A 209 -17.58 1.60 -2.94
CA GLY A 209 -18.13 2.19 -4.16
C GLY A 209 -19.63 1.96 -4.32
N ARG A 210 -20.13 0.76 -3.99
CA ARG A 210 -21.57 0.45 -4.01
C ARG A 210 -22.33 1.17 -2.91
N ALA A 211 -21.76 1.26 -1.70
CA ALA A 211 -22.38 2.01 -0.60
C ALA A 211 -22.49 3.51 -0.94
N LEU A 212 -21.44 4.09 -1.53
CA LEU A 212 -21.45 5.47 -2.00
C LEU A 212 -22.46 5.68 -3.14
N TRP A 213 -22.55 4.72 -4.07
CA TRP A 213 -23.57 4.75 -5.13
C TRP A 213 -24.99 4.72 -4.53
N ALA A 214 -25.25 3.88 -3.52
CA ALA A 214 -26.54 3.83 -2.84
C ALA A 214 -26.89 5.16 -2.16
N LEU A 215 -25.92 5.83 -1.50
CA LEU A 215 -26.09 7.19 -0.99
C LEU A 215 -26.47 8.17 -2.10
N SER A 216 -25.82 8.08 -3.28
CA SER A 216 -26.18 8.92 -4.43
C SER A 216 -27.62 8.70 -4.90
N ARG A 217 -28.15 7.47 -4.78
CA ARG A 217 -29.55 7.15 -5.15
C ARG A 217 -30.52 7.70 -4.12
N ALA A 218 -30.20 7.57 -2.83
CA ALA A 218 -30.98 8.17 -1.76
C ALA A 218 -31.06 9.70 -1.91
N ALA A 219 -29.93 10.36 -2.18
CA ALA A 219 -29.89 11.79 -2.44
C ALA A 219 -30.71 12.18 -3.67
N ALA A 220 -30.61 11.44 -4.77
CA ALA A 220 -31.38 11.73 -5.99
C ALA A 220 -32.89 11.53 -5.82
N GLY A 221 -33.31 10.65 -4.90
CA GLY A 221 -34.71 10.37 -4.59
C GLY A 221 -35.39 11.42 -3.69
N ALA A 222 -34.63 12.32 -3.06
CA ALA A 222 -35.13 13.35 -2.17
C ALA A 222 -34.69 14.74 -2.66
N PRO A 223 -35.58 15.51 -3.34
CA PRO A 223 -35.23 16.81 -3.92
C PRO A 223 -34.58 17.79 -2.94
N GLU A 224 -35.02 17.81 -1.68
CA GLU A 224 -34.46 18.63 -0.62
C GLU A 224 -33.03 18.24 -0.25
N VAL A 225 -32.69 16.94 -0.29
CA VAL A 225 -31.33 16.43 -0.07
C VAL A 225 -30.44 16.79 -1.24
N ALA A 226 -30.92 16.55 -2.47
CA ALA A 226 -30.18 16.91 -3.68
C ALA A 226 -29.94 18.43 -3.79
N ALA A 227 -30.88 19.25 -3.33
CA ALA A 227 -30.70 20.70 -3.28
C ALA A 227 -29.63 21.08 -2.24
N ALA A 228 -29.70 20.54 -1.03
CA ALA A 228 -28.74 20.80 0.03
C ALA A 228 -27.30 20.41 -0.36
N LEU A 229 -27.11 19.27 -1.02
CA LEU A 229 -25.79 18.78 -1.45
C LEU A 229 -25.15 19.59 -2.60
N ARG A 230 -25.89 20.49 -3.24
CA ARG A 230 -25.36 21.41 -4.26
C ARG A 230 -24.85 22.72 -3.67
N ASP A 231 -25.07 22.96 -2.38
CA ASP A 231 -24.52 24.12 -1.70
C ASP A 231 -22.98 24.01 -1.71
N PRO A 232 -22.25 25.02 -2.21
CA PRO A 232 -20.80 25.00 -2.22
C PRO A 232 -20.18 25.10 -0.82
N ASP A 233 -20.95 25.54 0.19
CA ASP A 233 -20.52 25.56 1.58
C ASP A 233 -20.91 24.23 2.27
N PRO A 234 -19.94 23.37 2.64
CA PRO A 234 -20.22 22.09 3.29
C PRO A 234 -20.88 22.27 4.66
N VAL A 235 -20.66 23.37 5.36
CA VAL A 235 -21.28 23.65 6.66
C VAL A 235 -22.77 23.93 6.48
N GLU A 236 -23.12 24.79 5.52
CA GLU A 236 -24.52 25.08 5.19
C GLU A 236 -25.23 23.88 4.54
N ALA A 237 -24.53 23.09 3.73
CA ALA A 237 -25.07 21.83 3.18
C ALA A 237 -25.51 20.89 4.30
N ILE A 238 -24.63 20.63 5.27
CA ILE A 238 -24.93 19.78 6.43
C ILE A 238 -26.02 20.39 7.30
N ALA A 239 -25.98 21.70 7.59
CA ALA A 239 -27.03 22.37 8.36
C ALA A 239 -28.41 22.26 7.67
N THR A 240 -28.46 22.40 6.36
CA THR A 240 -29.69 22.34 5.55
C THR A 240 -30.28 20.93 5.54
N LEU A 241 -29.44 19.89 5.42
CA LEU A 241 -29.90 18.50 5.53
C LEU A 241 -30.62 18.22 6.86
N GLY A 242 -30.16 18.82 7.96
CA GLY A 242 -30.79 18.64 9.27
C GLY A 242 -32.23 19.19 9.38
N ARG A 243 -32.64 20.07 8.46
CA ARG A 243 -33.94 20.78 8.51
C ARG A 243 -35.13 19.92 8.05
N SER A 244 -34.90 18.82 7.33
CA SER A 244 -35.96 17.92 6.85
C SER A 244 -35.82 16.51 7.42
N ALA A 245 -36.91 15.72 7.39
CA ALA A 245 -36.84 14.31 7.78
C ALA A 245 -35.92 13.52 6.84
N ALA A 246 -36.11 13.66 5.52
CA ALA A 246 -35.29 12.99 4.52
C ALA A 246 -33.79 13.37 4.61
N GLY A 247 -33.48 14.62 4.94
CA GLY A 247 -32.09 15.06 5.11
C GLY A 247 -31.45 14.52 6.39
N ARG A 248 -32.20 14.37 7.49
CA ARG A 248 -31.71 13.66 8.69
C ARG A 248 -31.49 12.17 8.43
N ASP A 249 -32.38 11.52 7.68
CA ASP A 249 -32.21 10.12 7.28
C ASP A 249 -30.97 9.95 6.39
N PHE A 250 -30.75 10.87 5.45
CA PHE A 250 -29.55 10.89 4.62
C PHE A 250 -28.27 11.13 5.45
N GLN A 251 -28.29 12.06 6.41
CA GLN A 251 -27.16 12.29 7.32
C GLN A 251 -26.81 11.03 8.10
N ALA A 252 -27.81 10.34 8.65
CA ALA A 252 -27.58 9.08 9.36
C ALA A 252 -26.92 8.04 8.46
N ALA A 253 -27.37 7.91 7.20
CA ALA A 253 -26.77 7.02 6.22
C ALA A 253 -25.33 7.43 5.85
N LEU A 254 -25.06 8.72 5.67
CA LEU A 254 -23.72 9.25 5.40
C LEU A 254 -22.77 9.00 6.59
N THR A 255 -23.23 9.24 7.82
CA THR A 255 -22.45 8.94 9.03
C THR A 255 -22.15 7.45 9.14
N ALA A 256 -23.12 6.58 8.82
CA ALA A 256 -22.89 5.14 8.80
C ALA A 256 -21.83 4.73 7.75
N TYR A 257 -21.85 5.34 6.57
CA TYR A 257 -20.83 5.15 5.54
C TYR A 257 -19.45 5.60 6.01
N LEU A 258 -19.34 6.82 6.54
CA LEU A 258 -18.06 7.39 7.01
C LEU A 258 -17.45 6.62 8.18
N ARG A 259 -18.28 6.01 9.03
CA ARG A 259 -17.78 5.13 10.11
C ARG A 259 -17.00 3.92 9.58
N VAL A 260 -17.33 3.45 8.38
CA VAL A 260 -16.74 2.22 7.82
C VAL A 260 -15.68 2.54 6.76
N TYR A 261 -15.84 3.61 5.98
CA TYR A 261 -14.98 3.93 4.83
C TYR A 261 -14.46 5.38 4.79
N GLY A 262 -14.72 6.17 5.84
CA GLY A 262 -14.33 7.59 5.92
C GLY A 262 -12.96 7.83 6.53
#